data_AF-F9ECS7-F1
#
_entry.id   AF-F9ECS7-F1
#
_cell.length_a   1.000
_cell.length_b   1.000
_cell.length_c   1.000
_cell.angle_alpha   90.00
_cell.angle_beta   90.00
_cell.angle_gamma   90.00
#
_symmetry.space_group_name_H-M   'P 1'
#
loop_
_entity.id
_entity.type
_entity.pdbx_description
1 polymer ?
#
loop_
_entity_poly.entity_id
_entity_poly.type
_entity_poly.pdbx_seq_one_letter_code
_entity_poly.pdbx_strand_id
1 'polypeptide(L)'
;MDGEVSVCGLATVDQIQQTVGRQIEEFAINNNSRTPNNLFFMCVINVSDDDGTGVFELEVSTTSTDSVRSVPAGSTFEDVAAAPNAEPVTLDSVPGQGAVIPDDHSHAILVWSYPDTDIVATLKRTHSRPPAGPRLFQDAADLENLFTLIGPAAPQAADGPTQHWSMYPTGDHNPTPTP
;
A
#
# COMPACT_ATOMS: atom_id res chain seq x y z
N MET A 1 -12.51 -22.98 -14.25
CA MET A 1 -11.86 -22.88 -12.94
C MET A 1 -11.45 -21.43 -12.84
N ASP A 2 -12.35 -20.58 -12.37
CA ASP A 2 -12.04 -19.16 -12.18
C ASP A 2 -11.07 -19.09 -11.01
N GLY A 3 -9.78 -19.06 -11.33
CA GLY A 3 -8.73 -18.88 -10.35
C GLY A 3 -8.94 -17.53 -9.69
N GLU A 4 -9.15 -17.55 -8.39
CA GLU A 4 -9.32 -16.33 -7.60
C GLU A 4 -8.10 -15.44 -7.83
N VAL A 5 -8.33 -14.23 -8.35
CA VAL A 5 -7.26 -13.32 -8.74
C VAL A 5 -6.62 -12.76 -7.47
N SER A 6 -5.32 -13.03 -7.30
CA SER A 6 -4.54 -12.44 -6.21
C SER A 6 -4.02 -11.06 -6.61
N VAL A 7 -4.25 -10.07 -5.75
CA VAL A 7 -3.73 -8.71 -5.90
C VAL A 7 -2.31 -8.69 -5.36
N CYS A 8 -1.33 -8.57 -6.26
CA CYS A 8 0.10 -8.50 -5.94
C CYS A 8 0.65 -9.64 -5.05
N GLY A 9 -0.03 -10.79 -4.94
CA GLY A 9 0.35 -11.86 -4.02
C GLY A 9 -0.02 -11.62 -2.56
N LEU A 10 -0.86 -10.62 -2.26
CA LEU A 10 -1.19 -10.19 -0.89
C LEU A 10 -2.48 -10.82 -0.38
N ALA A 11 -3.56 -10.61 -1.11
CA ALA A 11 -4.90 -11.10 -0.83
C ALA A 11 -5.68 -11.23 -2.14
N THR A 12 -6.90 -11.74 -2.08
CA THR A 12 -7.72 -11.89 -3.28
C THR A 12 -8.48 -10.62 -3.60
N VAL A 13 -8.85 -10.43 -4.87
CA VAL A 13 -9.67 -9.28 -5.31
C VAL A 13 -10.93 -9.17 -4.46
N ASP A 14 -11.63 -10.29 -4.23
CA ASP A 14 -12.87 -10.29 -3.45
C ASP A 14 -12.65 -9.89 -1.99
N GLN A 15 -11.59 -10.39 -1.34
CA GLN A 15 -11.25 -10.01 0.03
C GLN A 15 -10.96 -8.51 0.14
N ILE A 16 -10.14 -7.96 -0.77
CA ILE A 16 -9.79 -6.54 -0.71
C ILE A 16 -11.03 -5.68 -0.97
N GLN A 17 -11.84 -5.99 -1.99
CA GLN A 17 -13.07 -5.23 -2.28
C GLN A 17 -14.06 -5.25 -1.11
N GLN A 18 -14.17 -6.38 -0.41
CA GLN A 18 -15.00 -6.49 0.79
C GLN A 18 -14.44 -5.63 1.93
N THR A 19 -13.12 -5.64 2.15
CA THR A 19 -12.48 -4.85 3.20
C THR A 19 -12.57 -3.35 2.95
N VAL A 20 -12.33 -2.88 1.71
CA VAL A 20 -12.37 -1.45 1.39
C VAL A 20 -13.79 -0.95 1.06
N GLY A 21 -14.74 -1.85 0.83
CA GLY A 21 -16.11 -1.50 0.42
C GLY A 21 -16.19 -0.81 -0.94
N ARG A 22 -15.20 -1.03 -1.82
CA ARG A 22 -15.04 -0.43 -3.15
C ARG A 22 -14.63 -1.49 -4.17
N GLN A 23 -14.97 -1.28 -5.44
CA GLN A 23 -14.52 -2.15 -6.53
C GLN A 23 -13.07 -1.81 -6.90
N ILE A 24 -12.26 -2.83 -7.18
CA ILE A 24 -10.92 -2.66 -7.75
C ILE A 24 -11.10 -2.47 -9.26
N GLU A 25 -10.58 -1.36 -9.77
CA GLU A 25 -10.57 -1.07 -11.22
C GLU A 25 -9.36 -1.73 -11.87
N GLU A 26 -8.20 -1.57 -11.24
CA GLU A 26 -6.94 -2.14 -11.68
C GLU A 26 -5.96 -2.22 -10.51
N PHE A 27 -4.95 -3.07 -10.63
CA PHE A 27 -3.79 -3.05 -9.73
C PHE A 27 -2.50 -3.23 -10.50
N ALA A 28 -1.41 -2.70 -9.97
CA ALA A 28 -0.10 -2.84 -10.56
C ALA A 28 0.92 -3.30 -9.52
N ILE A 29 1.78 -4.24 -9.91
CA ILE A 29 2.88 -4.76 -9.09
C ILE A 29 4.22 -4.40 -9.71
N ASN A 30 5.16 -3.99 -8.87
CA ASN A 30 6.57 -3.89 -9.19
C ASN A 30 7.36 -4.47 -8.03
N ASN A 31 7.99 -5.61 -8.25
CA ASN A 31 8.93 -6.23 -7.32
C ASN A 31 10.32 -6.16 -7.96
N ASN A 32 10.97 -5.01 -7.85
CA ASN A 32 12.29 -4.80 -8.46
C ASN A 32 13.22 -4.15 -7.45
N SER A 33 13.95 -5.00 -6.72
CA SER A 33 14.97 -4.59 -5.76
C SER A 33 16.04 -3.75 -6.45
N ARG A 34 16.31 -2.55 -5.92
CA ARG A 34 17.37 -1.67 -6.45
C ARG A 34 18.77 -2.21 -6.18
N THR A 35 18.93 -2.98 -5.10
CA THR A 35 20.15 -3.71 -4.73
C THR A 35 19.78 -5.01 -4.00
N PRO A 36 20.70 -5.97 -3.82
CA PRO A 36 20.42 -7.22 -3.10
C PRO A 36 19.95 -7.03 -1.64
N ASN A 37 20.24 -5.88 -1.05
CA ASN A 37 19.91 -5.53 0.33
C ASN A 37 18.89 -4.38 0.42
N ASN A 38 18.28 -4.01 -0.70
CA ASN A 38 17.20 -3.01 -0.76
C ASN A 38 16.05 -3.63 -1.55
N LEU A 39 15.29 -4.48 -0.83
CA LEU A 39 14.04 -5.02 -1.35
C LEU A 39 13.13 -3.83 -1.66
N PHE A 40 12.57 -3.79 -2.87
CA PHE A 40 11.62 -2.75 -3.26
C PHE A 40 10.44 -3.43 -3.95
N PHE A 41 9.42 -3.69 -3.15
CA PHE A 41 8.13 -4.15 -3.61
C PHE A 41 7.13 -2.99 -3.54
N MET A 42 6.37 -2.82 -4.60
CA MET A 42 5.33 -1.81 -4.71
C MET A 42 4.08 -2.46 -5.31
N CYS A 43 2.96 -2.32 -4.62
CA CYS A 43 1.64 -2.70 -5.08
C CYS A 43 0.73 -1.48 -5.07
N VAL A 44 0.22 -1.12 -6.24
CA VAL A 44 -0.73 -0.01 -6.43
C VAL A 44 -2.09 -0.62 -6.72
N ILE A 45 -3.11 -0.24 -5.96
CA ILE A 45 -4.48 -0.73 -6.10
C ILE A 45 -5.37 0.47 -6.36
N ASN A 46 -5.93 0.55 -7.56
CA ASN A 46 -6.87 1.57 -7.96
C ASN A 46 -8.29 1.08 -7.69
N VAL A 47 -9.03 1.85 -6.90
CA VAL A 47 -10.42 1.54 -6.53
C VAL A 47 -11.34 2.67 -6.96
N SER A 48 -12.57 2.30 -7.33
CA SER A 48 -13.62 3.27 -7.62
C SER A 48 -13.99 4.04 -6.34
N ASP A 49 -14.04 5.37 -6.39
CA ASP A 49 -14.46 6.22 -5.28
C ASP A 49 -15.44 7.31 -5.72
N ASP A 50 -16.20 7.87 -4.78
CA ASP A 50 -17.31 8.79 -5.07
C ASP A 50 -16.84 10.13 -5.71
N ASP A 51 -15.59 10.52 -5.49
CA ASP A 51 -14.96 11.76 -5.97
C ASP A 51 -13.92 11.55 -7.11
N GLY A 52 -13.74 10.32 -7.59
CA GLY A 52 -12.73 9.91 -8.58
C GLY A 52 -12.11 8.53 -8.27
N THR A 53 -10.94 8.21 -8.85
CA THR A 53 -10.20 6.99 -8.49
C THR A 53 -9.40 7.21 -7.21
N GLY A 54 -9.67 6.39 -6.19
CA GLY A 54 -8.86 6.29 -4.98
C GLY A 54 -7.73 5.29 -5.18
N VAL A 55 -6.54 5.56 -4.63
CA VAL A 55 -5.38 4.69 -4.83
C VAL A 55 -4.81 4.27 -3.47
N PHE A 56 -4.70 2.97 -3.26
CA PHE A 56 -3.89 2.41 -2.19
C PHE A 56 -2.53 2.02 -2.74
N GLU A 57 -1.46 2.49 -2.11
CA GLU A 57 -0.09 2.15 -2.50
C GLU A 57 0.61 1.53 -1.31
N LEU A 58 0.91 0.24 -1.42
CA LEU A 58 1.75 -0.51 -0.49
C LEU A 58 3.18 -0.56 -1.04
N GLU A 59 4.11 0.00 -0.30
CA GLU A 59 5.55 -0.16 -0.50
C GLU A 59 6.10 -1.07 0.61
N VAL A 60 6.94 -2.03 0.25
CA VAL A 60 7.70 -2.84 1.21
C VAL A 60 9.16 -2.67 0.87
N SER A 61 9.91 -2.18 1.85
CA SER A 61 11.33 -1.89 1.75
C SER A 61 12.11 -2.50 2.89
N THR A 62 13.42 -2.54 2.75
CA THR A 62 14.32 -2.78 3.89
C THR A 62 14.85 -1.44 4.40
N THR A 63 14.68 -1.18 5.69
CA THR A 63 15.26 -0.07 6.48
C THR A 63 14.80 1.37 6.22
N SER A 64 14.25 1.73 5.05
CA SER A 64 13.89 3.12 4.74
C SER A 64 12.41 3.35 4.42
N THR A 65 11.88 4.46 4.93
CA THR A 65 10.51 4.92 4.67
C THR A 65 10.48 5.98 3.57
N ASP A 66 11.18 5.75 2.45
CA ASP A 66 11.43 6.78 1.42
C ASP A 66 10.16 7.33 0.76
N SER A 67 9.04 6.61 0.85
CA SER A 67 7.71 7.03 0.42
C SER A 67 7.02 8.04 1.37
N VAL A 68 7.53 8.22 2.60
CA VAL A 68 6.97 9.11 3.63
C VAL A 68 7.61 10.49 3.54
N ARG A 69 6.98 11.40 2.78
CA ARG A 69 7.56 12.73 2.51
C ARG A 69 7.52 13.70 3.69
N SER A 70 6.72 13.42 4.72
CA SER A 70 6.63 14.24 5.94
C SER A 70 7.83 14.06 6.89
N VAL A 71 8.72 13.11 6.59
CA VAL A 71 10.00 12.93 7.29
C VAL A 71 11.19 13.05 6.31
N PRO A 72 12.42 13.28 6.80
CA PRO A 72 13.61 13.26 5.94
C PRO A 72 13.76 11.95 5.17
N ALA A 73 14.25 12.04 3.93
CA ALA A 73 14.55 10.86 3.12
C ALA A 73 15.58 9.95 3.83
N GLY A 74 15.39 8.63 3.76
CA GLY A 74 16.19 7.66 4.49
C GLY A 74 15.86 7.51 5.98
N SER A 75 14.78 8.13 6.47
CA SER A 75 14.29 7.90 7.84
C SER A 75 13.88 6.46 8.08
N THR A 76 14.21 5.95 9.27
CA THR A 76 13.79 4.61 9.72
C THR A 76 12.35 4.62 10.22
N PHE A 77 11.81 3.44 10.54
CA PHE A 77 10.52 3.36 11.23
C PHE A 77 10.51 4.15 12.54
N GLU A 78 11.58 4.07 13.34
CA GLU A 78 11.68 4.75 14.64
C GLU A 78 11.64 6.27 14.49
N ASP A 79 12.28 6.81 13.44
CA ASP A 79 12.22 8.24 13.12
C ASP A 79 10.78 8.68 12.80
N VAL A 80 10.05 7.88 12.01
CA VAL A 80 8.64 8.14 11.68
C VAL A 80 7.75 8.03 12.92
N ALA A 81 7.91 6.98 13.72
CA ALA A 81 7.13 6.76 14.93
C ALA A 81 7.36 7.85 15.99
N ALA A 82 8.54 8.49 15.99
CA ALA A 82 8.87 9.61 16.86
C ALA A 82 8.50 10.99 16.28
N ALA A 83 7.99 11.05 15.05
CA ALA A 83 7.69 12.30 14.37
C ALA A 83 6.52 13.05 15.04
N PRO A 84 6.51 14.39 14.97
CA PRO A 84 5.37 15.17 15.44
C PRO A 84 4.09 14.75 14.70
N ASN A 85 3.03 14.45 15.46
CA ASN A 85 1.73 13.98 14.96
C ASN A 85 1.70 12.54 14.42
N ALA A 86 2.75 11.75 14.64
CA ALA A 86 2.63 10.30 14.49
C ALA A 86 1.79 9.72 15.62
N GLU A 87 0.84 8.86 15.27
CA GLU A 87 0.00 8.12 16.22
C GLU A 87 0.37 6.64 16.17
N PRO A 88 0.65 5.99 17.32
CA PRO A 88 1.00 4.57 17.35
C PRO A 88 -0.22 3.71 17.00
N VAL A 89 0.01 2.65 16.23
CA VAL A 89 -1.00 1.69 15.79
C VAL A 89 -0.59 0.28 16.20
N THR A 90 -1.58 -0.46 16.70
CA THR A 90 -1.45 -1.88 17.04
C THR A 90 -2.53 -2.67 16.30
N LEU A 91 -2.11 -3.72 15.59
CA LEU A 91 -3.00 -4.62 14.86
C LEU A 91 -2.80 -6.04 15.38
N ASP A 92 -3.79 -6.60 16.08
CA ASP A 92 -3.66 -7.88 16.79
C ASP A 92 -3.28 -9.07 15.89
N SER A 93 -3.65 -9.01 14.61
CA SER A 93 -3.41 -10.07 13.63
C SER A 93 -2.17 -9.87 12.76
N VAL A 94 -1.45 -8.75 12.92
CA VAL A 94 -0.23 -8.47 12.15
C VAL A 94 0.94 -8.39 13.13
N PRO A 95 1.99 -9.22 12.98
CA PRO A 95 3.14 -9.14 13.86
C PRO A 95 3.92 -7.84 13.60
N GLY A 96 4.24 -7.11 14.66
CA GLY A 96 5.05 -5.91 14.58
C GLY A 96 4.44 -4.72 15.29
N GLN A 97 4.82 -3.54 14.83
CA GLN A 97 4.39 -2.26 15.38
C GLN A 97 4.16 -1.27 14.24
N GLY A 98 3.14 -0.43 14.38
CA GLY A 98 2.77 0.55 13.39
C GLY A 98 2.72 1.96 13.92
N ALA A 99 2.76 2.92 13.00
CA ALA A 99 2.41 4.30 13.26
C ALA A 99 1.66 4.85 12.05
N VAL A 100 0.65 5.69 12.30
CA VAL A 100 0.02 6.51 11.27
C VAL A 100 0.56 7.93 11.39
N ILE A 101 0.99 8.50 10.27
CA ILE A 101 1.47 9.87 10.20
C ILE A 101 0.72 10.61 9.08
N PRO A 102 0.30 11.87 9.30
CA PRO A 102 -0.17 12.71 8.21
C PRO A 102 0.97 13.04 7.24
N ASP A 103 0.66 13.10 5.95
CA ASP A 103 1.53 13.70 4.95
C ASP A 103 1.22 15.19 4.74
N ASP A 104 2.10 15.89 4.03
CA ASP A 104 1.95 17.33 3.74
C ASP A 104 0.71 17.68 2.91
N HIS A 105 0.02 16.69 2.33
CA HIS A 105 -1.18 16.83 1.52
C HIS A 105 -2.44 16.34 2.25
N SER A 106 -2.37 16.15 3.58
CA SER A 106 -3.47 15.68 4.44
C SER A 106 -3.93 14.25 4.17
N HIS A 107 -3.08 13.41 3.57
CA HIS A 107 -3.28 11.97 3.49
C HIS A 107 -2.71 11.28 4.72
N ALA A 108 -3.36 10.19 5.15
CA ALA A 108 -2.78 9.31 6.15
C ALA A 108 -1.77 8.37 5.49
N ILE A 109 -0.66 8.12 6.17
CA ILE A 109 0.30 7.08 5.82
C ILE A 109 0.46 6.16 7.02
N LEU A 110 0.18 4.88 6.83
CA LEU A 110 0.47 3.83 7.79
C LEU A 110 1.87 3.28 7.50
N VAL A 111 2.74 3.27 8.50
CA VAL A 111 4.06 2.65 8.43
C VAL A 111 4.09 1.49 9.42
N TRP A 112 4.65 0.36 9.03
CA TRP A 112 4.70 -0.86 9.82
C TRP A 112 6.09 -1.48 9.82
N SER A 113 6.62 -1.78 11.00
CA SER A 113 7.88 -2.49 11.18
C SER A 113 7.60 -3.94 11.61
N TYR A 114 8.17 -4.90 10.89
CA TYR A 114 8.03 -6.32 11.18
C TYR A 114 9.11 -6.80 12.16
N PRO A 115 8.77 -7.62 13.17
CA PRO A 115 9.71 -8.05 14.19
C PRO A 115 10.78 -8.98 13.60
N ASP A 116 11.98 -8.95 14.18
CA ASP A 116 13.12 -9.80 13.79
C ASP A 116 13.56 -9.66 12.32
N THR A 117 13.18 -8.56 11.67
CA THR A 117 13.56 -8.23 10.29
C THR A 117 13.89 -6.74 10.16
N ASP A 118 14.59 -6.38 9.10
CA ASP A 118 14.77 -4.98 8.69
C ASP A 118 13.66 -4.49 7.75
N ILE A 119 12.56 -5.24 7.63
CA ILE A 119 11.47 -4.98 6.68
C ILE A 119 10.52 -3.93 7.27
N VAL A 120 10.23 -2.92 6.46
CA VAL A 120 9.25 -1.88 6.74
C VAL A 120 8.24 -1.85 5.60
N ALA A 121 6.95 -1.84 5.93
CA ALA A 121 5.88 -1.59 4.98
C ALA A 121 5.34 -0.18 5.16
N THR A 122 5.05 0.50 4.06
CA THR A 122 4.36 1.79 4.04
C THR A 122 3.12 1.64 3.18
N LEU A 123 1.95 1.86 3.76
CA LEU A 123 0.67 1.89 3.06
C LEU A 123 0.13 3.33 3.11
N LYS A 124 -0.14 3.90 1.95
CA LYS A 124 -0.76 5.23 1.85
C LYS A 124 -2.00 5.18 0.99
N ARG A 125 -2.91 6.10 1.27
CA ARG A 125 -4.08 6.37 0.44
C ARG A 125 -3.89 7.70 -0.24
N THR A 126 -3.98 7.72 -1.58
CA THR A 126 -3.93 8.97 -2.34
C THR A 126 -5.24 9.17 -3.09
N HIS A 127 -5.62 10.44 -3.23
CA HIS A 127 -6.83 10.83 -3.95
C HIS A 127 -6.44 11.77 -5.09
N SER A 128 -6.98 11.52 -6.28
CA SER A 128 -6.75 12.38 -7.45
C SER A 128 -7.27 13.81 -7.28
N ARG A 129 -8.19 14.04 -6.32
CA ARG A 129 -8.73 15.35 -5.98
C ARG A 129 -8.51 15.65 -4.50
N PRO A 130 -8.10 16.88 -4.12
CA PRO A 130 -8.01 17.27 -2.72
C PRO A 130 -9.37 17.10 -2.05
N PRO A 131 -9.46 16.37 -0.92
CA PRO A 131 -10.73 16.10 -0.28
C PRO A 131 -11.36 17.39 0.29
N ALA A 132 -12.68 17.48 0.23
CA ALA A 132 -13.45 18.55 0.86
C ALA A 132 -13.60 18.28 2.38
N GLY A 133 -12.56 18.57 3.15
CA GLY A 133 -12.57 18.47 4.63
C GLY A 133 -11.65 17.38 5.21
N PRO A 134 -11.56 17.28 6.55
CA PRO A 134 -10.61 16.39 7.20
C PRO A 134 -11.00 14.91 7.00
N ARG A 135 -10.26 14.20 6.12
CA ARG A 135 -10.39 12.75 5.90
C ARG A 135 -9.33 11.92 6.61
N LEU A 136 -8.36 12.55 7.27
CA LEU A 136 -7.23 11.89 7.92
C LEU A 136 -7.65 10.70 8.80
N PHE A 137 -8.69 10.85 9.62
CA PHE A 137 -9.19 9.77 10.50
C PHE A 137 -9.86 8.62 9.75
N GLN A 138 -10.55 8.90 8.62
CA GLN A 138 -11.16 7.86 7.79
C GLN A 138 -10.08 7.14 6.98
N ASP A 139 -9.13 7.87 6.42
CA ASP A 139 -8.00 7.31 5.69
C ASP A 139 -7.16 6.41 6.60
N ALA A 140 -6.88 6.84 7.84
CA ALA A 140 -6.19 6.01 8.83
C ALA A 140 -6.93 4.69 9.09
N ALA A 141 -8.24 4.74 9.34
CA ALA A 141 -9.05 3.54 9.58
C ALA A 141 -9.10 2.61 8.35
N ASP A 142 -9.22 3.16 7.14
CA ASP A 142 -9.21 2.38 5.91
C ASP A 142 -7.85 1.71 5.68
N LEU A 143 -6.75 2.41 6.00
CA LEU A 143 -5.39 1.86 5.93
C LEU A 143 -5.19 0.74 6.95
N GLU A 144 -5.61 0.93 8.19
CA GLU A 144 -5.53 -0.10 9.24
C GLU A 144 -6.34 -1.36 8.88
N ASN A 145 -7.57 -1.18 8.37
CA ASN A 145 -8.42 -2.28 7.94
C ASN A 145 -7.83 -3.04 6.75
N LEU A 146 -7.34 -2.33 5.73
CA LEU A 146 -6.70 -2.95 4.58
C LEU A 146 -5.40 -3.65 4.99
N PHE A 147 -4.57 -3.00 5.80
CA PHE A 147 -3.29 -3.56 6.25
C PHE A 147 -3.47 -4.76 7.19
N THR A 148 -4.55 -4.82 7.96
CA THR A 148 -4.93 -6.02 8.72
C THR A 148 -5.10 -7.24 7.81
N LEU A 149 -5.62 -7.04 6.59
CA LEU A 149 -5.77 -8.08 5.59
C LEU A 149 -4.45 -8.40 4.86
N ILE A 150 -3.76 -7.39 4.33
CA ILE A 150 -2.62 -7.59 3.41
C ILE A 150 -1.26 -7.62 4.11
N GLY A 151 -1.15 -7.02 5.29
CA GLY A 151 0.09 -6.87 6.05
C GLY A 151 0.78 -8.20 6.39
N PRO A 152 0.07 -9.27 6.79
CA PRO A 152 0.71 -10.55 7.06
C PRO A 152 1.41 -11.18 5.84
N ALA A 153 0.93 -10.91 4.63
CA ALA A 153 1.48 -11.45 3.38
C ALA A 153 2.55 -10.55 2.75
N ALA A 154 2.68 -9.29 3.18
CA ALA A 154 3.53 -8.30 2.52
C ALA A 154 5.02 -8.67 2.48
N PRO A 155 5.66 -9.19 3.56
CA PRO A 155 7.05 -9.63 3.50
C PRO A 155 7.27 -10.74 2.47
N GLN A 156 6.37 -11.73 2.44
CA GLN A 156 6.45 -12.84 1.50
C GLN A 156 6.23 -12.39 0.05
N ALA A 157 5.31 -11.45 -0.19
CA ALA A 157 5.08 -10.87 -1.51
C ALA A 157 6.32 -10.12 -2.02
N ALA A 158 7.02 -9.42 -1.11
CA ALA A 158 8.27 -8.72 -1.42
C ALA A 158 9.43 -9.67 -1.74
N ASP A 159 9.51 -10.84 -1.10
CA ASP A 159 10.47 -11.90 -1.42
C ASP A 159 10.14 -12.68 -2.72
N GLY A 160 9.06 -12.31 -3.41
CA GLY A 160 8.64 -12.91 -4.68
C GLY A 160 9.66 -12.72 -5.83
N PRO A 161 9.41 -13.35 -6.98
CA PRO A 161 10.28 -13.20 -8.15
C PRO A 161 10.31 -11.74 -8.62
N THR A 162 11.46 -11.32 -9.16
CA THR A 162 11.60 -9.99 -9.75
C THR A 162 10.56 -9.76 -10.85
N GLN A 163 9.79 -8.68 -10.71
CA GLN A 163 8.77 -8.25 -11.65
C GLN A 163 8.88 -6.74 -11.85
N HIS A 164 8.96 -6.32 -13.11
CA HIS A 164 8.73 -4.92 -13.45
C HIS A 164 7.23 -4.62 -13.47
N TRP A 165 6.88 -3.33 -13.43
CA TRP A 165 5.50 -2.85 -13.48
C TRP A 165 4.60 -3.68 -14.39
N SER A 166 3.73 -4.45 -13.76
CA SER A 166 2.74 -5.32 -14.40
C SER A 166 1.36 -4.90 -13.92
N MET A 167 0.46 -4.58 -14.85
CA MET A 167 -0.87 -4.06 -14.58
C MET A 167 -1.94 -5.13 -14.82
N TYR A 168 -2.95 -5.17 -13.95
CA TYR A 168 -4.09 -6.06 -14.01
C TYR A 168 -5.40 -5.27 -13.95
N PRO A 169 -6.45 -5.64 -14.72
CA PRO A 169 -6.40 -6.66 -15.75
C PRO A 169 -5.44 -6.24 -16.87
N THR A 170 -4.70 -7.20 -17.43
CA THR A 170 -3.88 -6.97 -18.63
C THR A 170 -4.84 -6.70 -19.78
N GLY A 171 -5.24 -5.44 -19.97
CA GLY A 171 -6.32 -5.10 -20.89
C GLY A 171 -6.01 -5.50 -22.33
N ASP A 172 -7.01 -6.09 -23.01
CA ASP A 172 -7.18 -5.98 -24.46
C ASP A 172 -7.55 -4.52 -24.80
N HIS A 173 -6.64 -3.57 -24.61
CA HIS A 173 -6.73 -2.28 -25.29
C HIS A 173 -6.27 -2.41 -26.73
N ASN A 174 -6.81 -3.41 -27.45
CA ASN A 174 -6.71 -3.43 -28.90
C ASN A 174 -7.79 -2.47 -29.40
N PRO A 175 -7.47 -1.39 -30.15
CA PRO A 175 -8.51 -0.65 -30.83
C PRO A 175 -9.25 -1.65 -31.72
N THR A 176 -10.56 -1.76 -31.55
CA THR A 176 -11.39 -2.52 -32.48
C THR A 176 -11.02 -2.06 -33.89
N PRO A 177 -10.61 -2.94 -34.82
CA PRO A 177 -10.37 -2.53 -36.19
C PRO A 177 -11.72 -2.07 -36.73
N THR A 178 -11.86 -0.76 -36.93
CA THR A 178 -13.04 -0.21 -37.61
C THR A 178 -13.11 -0.83 -39.01
N PRO A 179 -14.27 -1.33 -39.45
CA PRO A 179 -14.43 -1.96 -40.77
C PRO A 179 -14.16 -1.02 -41.94
#